data_AF-A0A816UQA8-F1
#
_entry.id   AF-A0A816UQA8-F1
#
_cell.length_a   1.000
_cell.length_b   1.000
_cell.length_c   1.000
_cell.angle_alpha   90.00
_cell.angle_beta   90.00
_cell.angle_gamma   90.00
#
_symmetry.space_group_name_H-M   'P 1'
#
loop_
_entity.id
_entity.type
_entity.pdbx_description
1 polymer ?
#
loop_
_entity_poly.entity_id
_entity_poly.type
_entity_poly.pdbx_seq_one_letter_code
_entity_poly.pdbx_strand_id
1 'polypeptide(L)'
;MTLKLGWLTTVVISSPEAAKEVLKTHDHVLCYRISTDPVRATGHHERSFAWLPPFGRWRFLRKITTQQLFSTRSLEATKHLRMRKVQELMSFVDRCSERSVAVNIARASFITSLNIISNALFSTNLASFDDSETTDDFQNVVLRMMEIAGKPNTADFFPFLGFLDLQGTKKKRGYV
;
A
#
# COMPACT_ATOMS: atom_id res chain seq x y z
N MET A 1 0.41 -2.62 27.01
CA MET A 1 1.88 -2.61 27.16
C MET A 1 2.42 -1.30 26.60
N THR A 2 3.41 -0.67 27.23
CA THR A 2 4.03 0.57 26.73
C THR A 2 5.50 0.33 26.41
N LEU A 3 5.93 0.75 25.23
CA LEU A 3 7.30 0.63 24.74
C LEU A 3 7.87 2.04 24.48
N LYS A 4 9.18 2.19 24.68
CA LYS A 4 9.92 3.37 24.21
C LYS A 4 10.77 2.98 23.01
N LEU A 5 10.35 3.39 21.83
CA LEU A 5 11.10 3.21 20.58
C LEU A 5 11.96 4.45 20.37
N GLY A 6 13.18 4.42 20.92
CA GLY A 6 13.98 5.63 21.07
C GLY A 6 13.28 6.66 21.95
N TRP A 7 12.98 7.84 21.42
CA TRP A 7 12.24 8.91 22.12
C TRP A 7 10.73 8.86 21.85
N LEU A 8 10.26 7.94 21.01
CA LEU A 8 8.84 7.75 20.73
C LEU A 8 8.22 6.79 21.77
N THR A 9 7.30 7.30 22.59
CA THR A 9 6.49 6.45 23.46
C THR A 9 5.37 5.81 22.64
N THR A 10 5.28 4.49 22.64
CA THR A 10 4.33 3.70 21.86
C THR A 10 3.54 2.78 22.77
N VAL A 11 2.21 2.78 22.63
CA VAL A 11 1.33 1.86 23.34
C VAL A 11 0.96 0.72 22.41
N VAL A 12 1.21 -0.51 22.84
CA VAL A 12 0.85 -1.73 22.11
C VAL A 12 -0.51 -2.20 22.55
N ILE A 13 -1.41 -2.30 21.58
CA ILE A 13 -2.77 -2.84 21.72
C ILE A 13 -2.75 -4.28 21.24
N SER A 14 -2.95 -5.23 22.16
CA SER A 14 -2.76 -6.67 21.91
C SER A 14 -3.94 -7.52 22.39
N SER A 15 -5.13 -6.95 22.54
CA SER A 15 -6.37 -7.69 22.81
C SER A 15 -7.55 -7.10 22.01
N PRO A 16 -8.58 -7.91 21.68
CA PRO A 16 -9.77 -7.43 20.99
C PRO A 16 -10.51 -6.32 21.75
N GLU A 17 -10.59 -6.41 23.08
CA GLU A 17 -11.26 -5.45 23.95
C GLU A 17 -10.55 -4.09 23.88
N ALA A 18 -9.22 -4.08 24.03
CA ALA A 18 -8.43 -2.87 23.90
C ALA A 18 -8.47 -2.29 22.48
N ALA A 19 -8.49 -3.15 21.44
CA ALA A 19 -8.63 -2.71 20.06
C ALA A 19 -9.99 -2.05 19.80
N LYS A 20 -11.08 -2.57 20.39
CA LYS A 20 -12.41 -1.96 20.31
C LYS A 20 -12.40 -0.56 20.95
N GLU A 21 -11.78 -0.40 22.12
CA GLU A 21 -11.68 0.91 22.77
C GLU A 21 -10.96 1.93 21.88
N VAL A 22 -9.83 1.55 21.27
CA VAL A 22 -9.02 2.45 20.45
C VAL A 22 -9.64 2.74 19.07
N LEU A 23 -10.12 1.71 18.38
CA LEU A 23 -10.55 1.80 16.98
C LEU A 23 -12.03 2.07 16.79
N LYS A 24 -12.84 2.04 17.87
CA LYS A 24 -14.28 2.28 17.81
C LYS A 24 -14.76 3.27 18.88
N THR A 25 -14.47 3.05 20.16
CA THR A 25 -14.98 3.92 21.24
C THR A 25 -14.31 5.31 21.20
N HIS A 26 -13.00 5.34 21.02
CA HIS A 26 -12.17 6.54 21.03
C HIS A 26 -11.53 6.85 19.67
N ASP A 27 -12.13 6.35 18.58
CA ASP A 27 -11.57 6.47 17.23
C ASP A 27 -11.42 7.94 16.79
N HIS A 28 -12.37 8.80 17.13
CA HIS A 28 -12.37 10.22 16.78
C HIS A 28 -11.16 10.99 17.34
N VAL A 29 -10.60 10.58 18.47
CA VAL A 29 -9.37 11.17 19.06
C VAL A 29 -8.10 10.43 18.66
N LEU A 30 -8.17 9.12 18.37
CA LEU A 30 -7.01 8.28 18.07
C LEU A 30 -6.81 7.98 16.58
N CYS A 31 -7.62 8.56 15.68
CA CYS A 31 -7.54 8.31 14.24
C CYS A 31 -6.39 9.02 13.51
N TYR A 32 -5.58 9.81 14.20
CA TYR A 32 -4.40 10.45 13.62
C TYR A 32 -3.29 9.43 13.31
N ARG A 33 -2.53 9.66 12.24
CA ARG A 33 -1.43 8.79 11.81
C ARG A 33 -0.11 9.54 11.84
N ILE A 34 0.91 8.92 12.43
CA ILE A 34 2.28 9.42 12.39
C ILE A 34 2.91 8.92 11.09
N SER A 35 3.31 9.83 10.20
CA SER A 35 4.01 9.50 8.97
C SER A 35 5.52 9.35 9.20
N THR A 36 6.13 8.37 8.53
CA THR A 36 7.57 8.10 8.62
C THR A 36 8.37 9.13 7.84
N ASP A 37 9.65 9.33 8.20
CA ASP A 37 10.56 10.27 7.52
C ASP A 37 10.65 10.03 6.01
N PRO A 38 10.71 8.78 5.49
CA PRO A 38 10.69 8.55 4.04
C PRO A 38 9.40 9.04 3.36
N VAL A 39 8.24 8.86 4.00
CA VAL A 39 6.94 9.34 3.47
C VAL A 39 6.88 10.88 3.52
N ARG A 40 7.47 11.48 4.54
CA ARG A 40 7.58 12.95 4.66
C ARG A 40 8.54 13.54 3.62
N ALA A 41 9.67 12.87 3.37
CA ALA A 41 10.70 13.31 2.43
C ALA A 41 10.21 13.43 0.98
N THR A 42 9.21 12.63 0.59
CA THR A 42 8.56 12.69 -0.74
C THR A 42 7.38 13.67 -0.79
N GLY A 43 7.02 14.31 0.32
CA GLY A 43 5.82 15.14 0.44
C GLY A 43 4.51 14.35 0.34
N HIS A 44 4.57 13.01 0.31
CA HIS A 44 3.40 12.18 0.08
C HIS A 44 2.41 12.25 1.27
N HIS A 45 2.90 12.47 2.48
CA HIS A 45 2.07 12.63 3.68
C HIS A 45 1.02 13.76 3.58
N GLU A 46 1.29 14.82 2.80
CA GLU A 46 0.40 15.98 2.65
C GLU A 46 -0.74 15.77 1.64
N ARG A 47 -0.68 14.67 0.87
CA ARG A 47 -1.61 14.42 -0.25
C ARG A 47 -2.26 13.05 -0.18
N SER A 48 -1.56 12.09 0.42
CA SER A 48 -1.98 10.69 0.44
C SER A 48 -3.18 10.46 1.33
N PHE A 49 -4.17 9.76 0.80
CA PHE A 49 -5.31 9.27 1.57
C PHE A 49 -4.88 8.44 2.81
N ALA A 50 -3.74 7.76 2.74
CA ALA A 50 -3.23 6.93 3.83
C ALA A 50 -2.65 7.72 5.01
N TRP A 51 -2.24 8.98 4.80
CA TRP A 51 -1.46 9.76 5.79
C TRP A 51 -2.08 11.11 6.15
N LEU A 52 -3.00 11.62 5.33
CA LEU A 52 -3.72 12.86 5.60
C LEU A 52 -4.42 12.79 6.98
N PRO A 53 -4.42 13.90 7.74
CA PRO A 53 -5.15 13.95 8.99
C PRO A 53 -6.66 13.83 8.73
N PRO A 54 -7.45 13.32 9.70
CA PRO A 54 -8.86 12.91 9.53
C PRO A 54 -9.87 14.07 9.42
N PHE A 55 -9.45 15.16 8.78
CA PHE A 55 -10.21 16.39 8.54
C PHE A 55 -10.74 16.44 7.09
N GLY A 56 -11.20 17.63 6.66
CA GLY A 56 -12.00 17.84 5.44
C GLY A 56 -11.54 17.06 4.20
N ARG A 57 -10.27 17.20 3.79
CA ARG A 57 -9.75 16.53 2.58
C ARG A 57 -9.76 15.00 2.71
N TRP A 58 -9.33 14.46 3.85
CA TRP A 58 -9.36 13.02 4.10
C TRP A 58 -10.79 12.47 4.11
N ARG A 59 -11.72 13.17 4.77
CA ARG A 59 -13.14 12.77 4.82
C ARG A 59 -13.77 12.78 3.43
N PHE A 60 -13.46 13.77 2.61
CA PHE A 60 -13.91 13.86 1.22
C PHE A 60 -13.40 12.69 0.38
N LEU A 61 -12.09 12.41 0.42
CA LEU A 61 -11.51 11.26 -0.28
C LEU A 61 -12.09 9.95 0.23
N ARG A 62 -12.26 9.78 1.54
CA ARG A 62 -12.89 8.58 2.13
C ARG A 62 -14.29 8.38 1.58
N LYS A 63 -15.09 9.45 1.52
CA LYS A 63 -16.46 9.41 1.01
C LYS A 63 -16.52 8.98 -0.45
N ILE A 64 -15.66 9.54 -1.31
CA ILE A 64 -15.58 9.12 -2.73
C ILE A 64 -15.19 7.64 -2.82
N THR A 65 -14.15 7.25 -2.10
CA THR A 65 -13.64 5.88 -2.11
C THR A 65 -14.70 4.87 -1.67
N THR A 66 -15.42 5.13 -0.57
CA THR A 66 -16.43 4.18 -0.05
C THR A 66 -17.75 4.23 -0.82
N GLN A 67 -18.22 5.42 -1.22
CA GLN A 67 -19.55 5.57 -1.82
C GLN A 67 -19.56 5.44 -3.35
N GLN A 68 -18.42 5.64 -4.01
CA GLN A 68 -18.32 5.53 -5.47
C GLN A 68 -17.50 4.30 -5.83
N LEU A 69 -16.20 4.31 -5.54
CA LEU A 69 -15.25 3.29 -6.03
C LEU A 69 -15.57 1.89 -5.48
N PHE A 70 -15.80 1.78 -4.16
CA PHE A 70 -16.06 0.51 -3.48
C PHE A 70 -17.52 0.34 -3.05
N SER A 71 -18.45 1.06 -3.69
CA SER A 71 -19.88 0.80 -3.49
C SER A 71 -20.27 -0.58 -4.01
N THR A 72 -21.30 -1.20 -3.42
CA THR A 72 -21.84 -2.48 -3.91
C THR A 72 -22.17 -2.43 -5.40
N ARG A 73 -22.75 -1.31 -5.87
CA ARG A 73 -23.05 -1.09 -7.28
C ARG A 73 -21.79 -1.10 -8.15
N SER A 74 -20.75 -0.37 -7.77
CA SER A 74 -19.47 -0.33 -8.51
C SER A 74 -18.78 -1.71 -8.52
N LEU A 75 -18.80 -2.40 -7.37
CA LEU A 75 -18.23 -3.73 -7.25
C LEU A 75 -18.95 -4.75 -8.14
N GLU A 76 -20.28 -4.72 -8.21
CA GLU A 76 -21.05 -5.59 -9.12
C GLU A 76 -20.82 -5.21 -10.58
N ALA A 77 -20.84 -3.92 -10.92
CA ALA A 77 -20.61 -3.46 -12.29
C ALA A 77 -19.23 -3.91 -12.83
N THR A 78 -18.21 -3.94 -11.97
CA THR A 78 -16.83 -4.34 -12.33
C THR A 78 -16.54 -5.83 -12.07
N LYS A 79 -17.52 -6.62 -11.62
CA LYS A 79 -17.34 -8.05 -11.28
C LYS A 79 -16.80 -8.86 -12.46
N HIS A 80 -17.35 -8.65 -13.64
CA HIS A 80 -16.92 -9.36 -14.85
C HIS A 80 -15.45 -9.08 -15.21
N LEU A 81 -14.95 -7.87 -14.96
CA LEU A 81 -13.53 -7.52 -15.17
C LEU A 81 -12.64 -8.31 -14.21
N ARG A 82 -13.01 -8.37 -12.92
CA ARG A 82 -12.26 -9.16 -11.93
C ARG A 82 -12.25 -10.65 -12.27
N MET A 83 -13.40 -11.20 -12.66
CA MET A 83 -13.50 -12.60 -13.09
C MET A 83 -12.62 -12.88 -14.31
N ARG A 84 -12.58 -11.98 -15.28
CA ARG A 84 -11.69 -12.09 -16.44
C ARG A 84 -10.22 -12.13 -16.03
N LYS A 85 -9.79 -11.31 -15.05
CA LYS A 85 -8.40 -11.33 -14.55
C LYS A 85 -8.02 -12.62 -13.82
N VAL A 86 -8.98 -13.22 -13.12
CA VAL A 86 -8.80 -14.55 -12.53
C VAL A 86 -8.72 -15.62 -13.63
N GLN A 87 -9.55 -15.54 -14.68
CA GLN A 87 -9.45 -16.47 -15.81
C GLN A 87 -8.11 -16.37 -16.54
N GLU A 88 -7.62 -15.14 -16.78
CA GLU A 88 -6.28 -14.91 -17.37
C GLU A 88 -5.17 -15.54 -16.52
N LEU A 89 -5.26 -15.42 -15.18
CA LEU A 89 -4.34 -16.09 -14.26
C LEU A 89 -4.42 -17.62 -14.37
N MET A 90 -5.64 -18.19 -14.39
CA MET A 90 -5.82 -19.64 -14.53
C MET A 90 -5.23 -20.14 -15.84
N SER A 91 -5.51 -19.48 -16.95
CA SER A 91 -4.92 -19.83 -18.25
C SER A 91 -3.40 -19.72 -18.26
N PHE A 92 -2.81 -18.78 -17.53
CA PHE A 92 -1.35 -18.71 -17.35
C PHE A 92 -0.82 -19.93 -16.57
N VAL A 93 -1.49 -20.29 -15.47
CA VAL A 93 -1.14 -21.48 -14.66
C VAL A 93 -1.25 -22.76 -15.48
N ASP A 94 -2.31 -22.91 -16.29
CA ASP A 94 -2.50 -24.06 -17.17
C ASP A 94 -1.35 -24.19 -18.18
N ARG A 95 -0.96 -23.08 -18.83
CA ARG A 95 0.21 -23.06 -19.75
C ARG A 95 1.51 -23.44 -19.04
N CYS A 96 1.71 -23.00 -17.81
CA CYS A 96 2.87 -23.40 -17.01
C CYS A 96 2.85 -24.90 -16.70
N SER A 97 1.68 -25.44 -16.34
CA SER A 97 1.46 -26.87 -16.08
C SER A 97 1.78 -27.73 -17.30
N GLU A 98 1.23 -27.39 -18.47
CA GLU A 98 1.48 -28.07 -19.75
C GLU A 98 2.97 -28.12 -20.10
N ARG A 99 3.70 -27.05 -19.79
CA ARG A 99 5.13 -26.93 -20.03
C ARG A 99 6.00 -27.47 -18.90
N SER A 100 5.41 -27.98 -17.82
CA SER A 100 6.10 -28.41 -16.59
C SER A 100 7.02 -27.33 -16.01
N VAL A 101 6.59 -26.07 -16.05
CA VAL A 101 7.32 -24.91 -15.53
C VAL A 101 6.72 -24.48 -14.20
N ALA A 102 7.58 -24.21 -13.21
CA ALA A 102 7.15 -23.70 -11.91
C ALA A 102 6.52 -22.30 -12.02
N VAL A 103 5.42 -22.08 -11.30
CA VAL A 103 4.75 -20.78 -11.23
C VAL A 103 5.35 -19.93 -10.11
N ASN A 104 5.86 -18.75 -10.44
CA ASN A 104 6.17 -17.73 -9.43
C ASN A 104 4.87 -17.07 -8.95
N ILE A 105 4.34 -17.55 -7.82
CA ILE A 105 3.06 -17.08 -7.25
C ILE A 105 3.12 -15.60 -6.85
N ALA A 106 4.26 -15.10 -6.38
CA ALA A 106 4.41 -13.68 -6.01
C ALA A 106 4.26 -12.79 -7.24
N ARG A 107 4.94 -13.13 -8.34
CA ARG A 107 4.82 -12.42 -9.63
C ARG A 107 3.40 -12.54 -10.19
N ALA A 108 2.85 -13.75 -10.22
CA ALA A 108 1.52 -13.99 -10.79
C ALA A 108 0.43 -13.21 -10.04
N SER A 109 0.45 -13.24 -8.71
CA SER A 109 -0.50 -12.50 -7.88
C SER A 109 -0.32 -10.98 -7.98
N PHE A 110 0.91 -10.48 -8.14
CA PHE A 110 1.18 -9.07 -8.40
C PHE A 110 0.53 -8.62 -9.71
N ILE A 111 0.79 -9.34 -10.81
CA ILE A 111 0.23 -9.03 -12.14
C ILE A 111 -1.29 -9.03 -12.10
N THR A 112 -1.91 -10.07 -11.54
CA THR A 112 -3.37 -10.17 -11.46
C THR A 112 -3.96 -9.03 -10.64
N SER A 113 -3.38 -8.73 -9.47
CA SER A 113 -3.84 -7.65 -8.60
C SER A 113 -3.71 -6.29 -9.26
N LEU A 114 -2.56 -6.03 -9.89
CA LEU A 114 -2.30 -4.78 -10.59
C LEU A 114 -3.27 -4.59 -11.75
N ASN A 115 -3.49 -5.62 -12.57
CA ASN A 115 -4.41 -5.56 -13.70
C ASN A 115 -5.88 -5.44 -13.26
N ILE A 116 -6.27 -6.00 -12.11
CA ILE A 116 -7.59 -5.75 -11.53
C ILE A 116 -7.75 -4.26 -11.19
N ILE A 117 -6.76 -3.68 -10.49
CA ILE A 117 -6.80 -2.29 -10.04
C ILE A 117 -6.73 -1.34 -11.24
N SER A 118 -5.77 -1.53 -12.13
CA SER A 118 -5.56 -0.66 -13.29
C SER A 118 -6.72 -0.72 -14.27
N ASN A 119 -7.35 -1.88 -14.44
CA ASN A 119 -8.50 -2.00 -15.31
C ASN A 119 -9.75 -1.35 -14.67
N ALA A 120 -9.93 -1.49 -13.36
CA ALA A 120 -11.02 -0.82 -12.65
C ALA A 120 -10.87 0.72 -12.65
N LEU A 121 -9.65 1.24 -12.59
CA LEU A 121 -9.40 2.69 -12.51
C LEU A 121 -9.21 3.36 -13.89
N PHE A 122 -8.55 2.67 -14.81
CA PHE A 122 -8.06 3.23 -16.08
C PHE A 122 -8.47 2.39 -17.30
N SER A 123 -9.22 1.30 -17.10
CA SER A 123 -9.65 0.39 -18.17
C SER A 123 -8.51 -0.21 -19.00
N THR A 124 -7.30 -0.27 -18.45
CA THR A 124 -6.11 -0.82 -19.09
C THR A 124 -5.39 -1.84 -18.19
N ASN A 125 -4.61 -2.73 -18.80
CA ASN A 125 -3.69 -3.62 -18.09
C ASN A 125 -2.32 -2.95 -18.05
N LEU A 126 -1.71 -2.85 -16.87
CA LEU A 126 -0.38 -2.27 -16.70
C LEU A 126 0.73 -3.32 -16.61
N ALA A 127 0.37 -4.60 -16.57
CA ALA A 127 1.30 -5.71 -16.56
C ALA A 127 0.83 -6.84 -17.47
N SER A 128 1.76 -7.70 -17.87
CA SER A 128 1.48 -8.89 -18.66
C SER A 128 2.20 -10.10 -18.09
N PHE A 129 1.60 -11.27 -18.26
CA PHE A 129 2.27 -12.53 -17.93
C PHE A 129 3.43 -12.83 -18.90
N ASP A 130 3.32 -12.37 -20.15
CA ASP A 130 4.24 -12.68 -21.24
C ASP A 130 5.33 -11.60 -21.45
N ASP A 131 5.09 -10.35 -21.05
CA ASP A 131 6.09 -9.27 -21.04
C ASP A 131 6.74 -9.17 -19.65
N SER A 132 7.95 -9.70 -19.53
CA SER A 132 8.68 -9.75 -18.26
C SER A 132 9.34 -8.43 -17.89
N GLU A 133 9.94 -7.72 -18.84
CA GLU A 133 10.83 -6.60 -18.51
C GLU A 133 10.07 -5.43 -17.88
N THR A 134 9.03 -4.93 -18.57
CA THR A 134 8.25 -3.77 -18.09
C THR A 134 7.48 -4.09 -16.80
N THR A 135 6.92 -5.30 -16.72
CA THR A 135 6.17 -5.78 -15.57
C THR A 135 7.07 -5.92 -14.33
N ASP A 136 8.25 -6.53 -14.50
CA ASP A 136 9.17 -6.79 -13.40
C ASP A 136 9.79 -5.49 -12.90
N ASP A 137 10.09 -4.54 -13.79
CA ASP A 137 10.54 -3.20 -13.40
C ASP A 137 9.49 -2.45 -12.58
N PHE A 138 8.22 -2.46 -13.02
CA PHE A 138 7.15 -1.84 -12.27
C PHE A 138 6.95 -2.51 -10.90
N GLN A 139 6.99 -3.85 -10.84
CA GLN A 139 6.94 -4.60 -9.59
C GLN A 139 8.08 -4.23 -8.65
N ASN A 140 9.30 -4.14 -9.17
CA ASN A 140 10.48 -3.76 -8.42
C ASN A 140 10.39 -2.33 -7.88
N VAL A 141 9.85 -1.39 -8.64
CA VAL A 141 9.59 -0.02 -8.17
C VAL A 141 8.61 -0.02 -7.00
N VAL A 142 7.47 -0.72 -7.14
CA VAL A 142 6.47 -0.81 -6.06
C VAL A 142 7.06 -1.46 -4.80
N LEU A 143 7.80 -2.56 -4.95
CA LEU A 143 8.46 -3.24 -3.82
C LEU A 143 9.50 -2.35 -3.15
N ARG A 144 10.33 -1.63 -3.91
CA ARG A 144 11.30 -0.68 -3.35
C ARG A 144 10.63 0.48 -2.62
N MET A 145 9.52 1.00 -3.14
CA MET A 145 8.74 2.03 -2.43
C MET A 145 8.22 1.50 -1.09
N MET A 146 7.67 0.28 -1.07
CA MET A 146 7.19 -0.36 0.16
C MET A 146 8.31 -0.64 1.16
N GLU A 147 9.47 -1.10 0.68
CA GLU A 147 10.66 -1.33 1.51
C GLU A 147 11.14 -0.01 2.14
N ILE A 148 11.28 1.05 1.34
CA ILE A 148 11.72 2.37 1.83
C ILE A 148 10.72 2.93 2.85
N ALA A 149 9.42 2.82 2.60
CA ALA A 149 8.39 3.32 3.50
C ALA A 149 8.28 2.52 4.81
N GLY A 150 8.51 1.20 4.75
CA GLY A 150 8.42 0.29 5.88
C GLY A 150 9.70 0.13 6.69
N LYS A 151 10.86 0.53 6.14
CA LYS A 151 12.14 0.44 6.84
C LYS A 151 12.17 1.41 8.03
N PRO A 152 12.46 0.92 9.26
CA PRO A 152 12.59 1.79 10.43
C PRO A 152 13.64 2.86 10.18
N ASN A 153 13.30 4.14 10.39
CA ASN A 153 14.23 5.26 10.23
C ASN A 153 14.60 5.86 11.59
N THR A 154 15.88 6.11 11.83
CA THR A 154 16.41 6.69 13.05
C THR A 154 15.79 8.05 13.32
N ALA A 155 15.49 8.84 12.28
CA ALA A 155 14.82 10.13 12.40
C ALA A 155 13.37 10.03 12.94
N ASP A 156 12.72 8.87 12.81
CA ASP A 156 11.37 8.64 13.34
C ASP A 156 11.38 8.34 14.85
N PHE A 157 12.49 7.82 15.37
CA PHE A 157 12.66 7.49 16.80
C PHE A 157 13.46 8.56 17.56
N PHE A 158 14.37 9.26 16.88
CA PHE A 158 15.24 10.30 17.43
C PHE A 158 15.22 11.53 16.50
N PRO A 159 14.16 12.36 16.55
CA PRO A 159 13.98 13.47 15.59
C PRO A 159 15.14 14.47 15.54
N PHE A 160 15.87 14.66 16.65
CA PHE A 160 17.04 15.54 16.70
C PHE A 160 18.21 15.06 15.83
N LEU A 161 18.25 13.78 15.45
CA LEU A 161 19.24 13.23 14.50
C LEU A 161 18.78 13.30 13.04
N GLY A 162 17.55 13.78 12.77
CA GLY A 162 16.95 13.74 11.44
C GLY A 162 17.66 14.56 10.36
N PHE A 163 18.50 15.53 10.75
CA PHE A 163 19.31 16.32 9.81
C PHE A 163 20.50 15.53 9.24
N LEU A 164 20.94 14.47 9.92
CA LEU A 164 22.10 13.67 9.49
C LEU A 164 21.78 12.73 8.33
N ASP A 165 20.50 12.39 8.11
CA ASP A 165 20.04 11.40 7.12
C ASP A 165 20.89 10.10 7.16
N LEU A 166 21.08 9.53 8.36
CA LEU A 166 21.97 8.38 8.61
C LEU A 166 21.66 7.16 7.72
N GLN A 167 20.42 7.04 7.24
CA GLN A 167 19.96 5.94 6.40
C GLN A 167 19.82 6.33 4.92
N GLY A 168 20.23 7.54 4.55
CA GLY A 168 20.24 8.04 3.18
C GLY A 168 18.86 8.14 2.54
N THR A 169 17.79 8.16 3.34
CA THR A 169 16.40 8.13 2.87
C THR A 169 16.04 9.39 2.09
N LYS A 170 16.65 10.53 2.41
CA LYS A 170 16.44 11.79 1.69
C LYS A 170 17.27 11.84 0.40
N LYS A 171 18.44 11.19 0.37
CA LYS A 171 19.29 11.07 -0.84
C LYS A 171 18.76 10.08 -1.87
N LYS A 172 18.09 9.00 -1.44
CA LYS A 172 17.43 8.02 -2.34
C LYS A 172 16.25 8.59 -3.13
N ARG A 173 15.86 9.84 -2.87
CA ARG A 173 14.85 10.63 -3.58
C ARG A 173 15.10 10.77 -5.09
N GLY A 174 16.33 10.60 -5.56
CA GLY A 174 16.69 10.74 -6.98
C GLY A 174 16.49 9.50 -7.86
N TYR A 175 16.02 8.38 -7.32
CA TYR A 175 15.90 7.10 -8.04
C TYR A 175 14.47 6.56 -8.13
N VAL A 176 13.47 7.41 -7.88
CA VAL A 176 12.04 7.12 -8.04
C VAL A 176 11.43 8.12 -9.00
#